data_AF-A0A1Y4ATF4-F1
#
_entry.id   AF-A0A1Y4ATF4-F1
#
_cell.length_a   1.000
_cell.length_b   1.000
_cell.length_c   1.000
_cell.angle_alpha   90.00
_cell.angle_beta   90.00
_cell.angle_gamma   90.00
#
_symmetry.space_group_name_H-M   'P 1'
#
loop_
_entity.id
_entity.type
_entity.pdbx_description
1 polymer ?
#
loop_
_entity_poly.entity_id
_entity_poly.type
_entity_poly.pdbx_seq_one_letter_code
_entity_poly.pdbx_strand_id
1 'polypeptide(L)'
;MVLDERKTVGMLRGSKEELFAQGHPVIRQIKEIPGIVFPEDMEELPSSAVSLKQLFSRKQMDENHVDCLVLYRIAAGVLRILKALAEKGIHPGLIEIGDFFVDLLPGSVQVYLTHPEKFQLLHYEQDYEWYPEDERLFGDLELFDAEAQRKADVRLIYKILVASSKGNVKMPPKFTEADYSELFYKALPDEWKQLFARKPDCEYEIMDQLLAQCIEMEESFAKEARERLDDKAQKKLGEQMFTGKHDVRPEKDGNSEEKRLYSMIVLLRTELEDSRIMSQMLYQLQDELETETELAHWQWRQAFVFGNGSIAVKEFSSYPPGFRCQCEQEIKDYSAAEALMIAANLMEETMKQYDKSNVFRMYALADGRLKNDRVFQAALSMLEERRQSGMEFYLIAGKDSRCEACQKLGNLMEWENGDSAE
;
A
#
# COMPACT_ATOMS: atom_id res chain seq x y z
N MET A 1 -56.40 -5.55 -4.40
CA MET A 1 -56.16 -4.11 -4.49
C MET A 1 -54.82 -3.93 -5.18
N VAL A 2 -54.84 -3.37 -6.39
CA VAL A 2 -53.64 -3.04 -7.15
C VAL A 2 -52.98 -1.87 -6.43
N LEU A 3 -51.73 -2.04 -5.99
CA LEU A 3 -50.92 -0.94 -5.45
C LEU A 3 -50.63 0.01 -6.60
N ASP A 4 -51.19 1.22 -6.50
CA ASP A 4 -51.01 2.32 -7.44
C ASP A 4 -49.52 2.69 -7.50
N GLU A 5 -48.88 2.39 -8.64
CA GLU A 5 -47.50 2.73 -8.95
C GLU A 5 -47.34 4.26 -9.02
N ARG A 6 -46.31 4.79 -8.36
CA ARG A 6 -45.80 6.18 -8.55
C ARG A 6 -46.72 7.34 -8.15
N LYS A 7 -47.36 7.27 -6.97
CA LYS A 7 -47.81 8.52 -6.32
C LYS A 7 -46.62 9.23 -5.66
N THR A 8 -46.15 10.27 -6.33
CA THR A 8 -45.30 11.33 -5.77
C THR A 8 -45.90 11.78 -4.43
N VAL A 9 -45.16 11.63 -3.33
CA VAL A 9 -45.60 12.13 -2.03
C VAL A 9 -45.36 13.63 -2.01
N GLY A 10 -46.38 14.40 -2.36
CA GLY A 10 -46.38 15.85 -2.14
C GLY A 10 -46.33 16.11 -0.63
N MET A 11 -45.27 16.78 -0.17
CA MET A 11 -45.14 17.14 1.24
C MET A 11 -46.26 18.08 1.69
N LEU A 12 -47.27 17.53 2.36
CA LEU A 12 -48.15 18.28 3.22
C LEU A 12 -47.35 18.68 4.48
N ARG A 13 -46.72 19.85 4.44
CA ARG A 13 -46.32 20.69 5.59
C ARG A 13 -45.21 20.25 6.57
N GLY A 14 -44.53 19.11 6.41
CA GLY A 14 -43.51 18.67 7.38
C GLY A 14 -42.05 18.82 6.93
N SER A 15 -41.13 19.26 7.80
CA SER A 15 -39.69 19.31 7.47
C SER A 15 -39.11 17.89 7.27
N LYS A 16 -37.91 17.80 6.69
CA LYS A 16 -37.18 16.53 6.49
C LYS A 16 -37.05 15.73 7.79
N GLU A 17 -36.88 16.41 8.93
CA GLU A 17 -36.83 15.76 10.25
C GLU A 17 -38.14 15.05 10.61
N GLU A 18 -39.30 15.59 10.19
CA GLU A 18 -40.61 14.98 10.47
C GLU A 18 -40.81 13.66 9.71
N LEU A 19 -40.26 13.52 8.49
CA LEU A 19 -40.33 12.27 7.73
C LEU A 19 -39.56 11.13 8.41
N PHE A 20 -38.39 11.44 8.97
CA PHE A 20 -37.59 10.51 9.75
C PHE A 20 -38.27 10.17 11.09
N ALA A 21 -38.78 11.18 11.80
CA ALA A 21 -39.49 10.99 13.07
C ALA A 21 -40.79 10.18 12.93
N GLN A 22 -41.51 10.32 11.82
CA GLN A 22 -42.77 9.60 11.56
C GLN A 22 -42.56 8.23 10.89
N GLY A 23 -41.33 7.84 10.57
CA GLY A 23 -41.01 6.55 9.96
C GLY A 23 -41.71 6.34 8.61
N HIS A 24 -41.66 7.36 7.75
CA HIS A 24 -42.25 7.37 6.41
C HIS A 24 -41.83 6.13 5.59
N PRO A 25 -42.65 5.60 4.66
CA PRO A 25 -42.33 4.37 3.91
C PRO A 25 -40.94 4.35 3.25
N VAL A 26 -40.49 5.50 2.71
CA VAL A 26 -39.14 5.66 2.16
C VAL A 26 -38.06 5.43 3.22
N ILE A 27 -38.26 5.91 4.46
CA ILE A 27 -37.33 5.71 5.57
C ILE A 27 -37.23 4.23 5.97
N ARG A 28 -38.37 3.51 5.96
CA ARG A 28 -38.39 2.06 6.19
C ARG A 28 -37.62 1.31 5.11
N GLN A 29 -37.78 1.72 3.86
CA GLN A 29 -37.03 1.13 2.73
C GLN A 29 -35.52 1.38 2.86
N ILE A 30 -35.09 2.55 3.36
CA ILE A 30 -33.68 2.85 3.66
C ILE A 30 -33.17 1.97 4.81
N LYS A 31 -33.94 1.82 5.90
CA LYS A 31 -33.59 0.95 7.05
C LYS A 31 -33.39 -0.52 6.67
N GLU A 32 -34.02 -0.98 5.59
CA GLU A 32 -33.84 -2.35 5.08
C GLU A 32 -32.53 -2.57 4.31
N ILE A 33 -31.81 -1.51 3.93
CA ILE A 33 -30.57 -1.62 3.14
C ILE A 33 -29.41 -1.98 4.07
N PRO A 34 -28.74 -3.13 3.86
CA PRO A 34 -27.59 -3.52 4.66
C PRO A 34 -26.46 -2.48 4.56
N GLY A 35 -25.88 -2.14 5.71
CA GLY A 35 -24.79 -1.17 5.79
C GLY A 35 -25.24 0.28 5.95
N ILE A 36 -26.54 0.62 5.90
CA ILE A 36 -26.98 1.96 6.28
C ILE A 36 -27.20 2.02 7.79
N VAL A 37 -26.57 3.01 8.45
CA VAL A 37 -26.67 3.23 9.90
C VAL A 37 -27.32 4.57 10.17
N PHE A 38 -28.39 4.55 10.96
CA PHE A 38 -29.14 5.75 11.33
C PHE A 38 -28.50 6.45 12.53
N PRO A 39 -28.74 7.75 12.75
CA PRO A 39 -28.16 8.50 13.87
C PRO A 39 -28.40 7.86 15.23
N GLU A 40 -29.59 7.28 15.44
CA GLU A 40 -29.94 6.57 16.66
C GLU A 40 -29.16 5.25 16.87
N ASP A 41 -28.63 4.67 15.80
CA ASP A 41 -27.96 3.36 15.78
C ASP A 41 -26.44 3.51 15.62
N MET A 42 -25.90 4.72 15.75
CA MET A 42 -24.45 4.98 15.61
C MET A 42 -23.59 4.22 16.63
N GLU A 43 -24.16 3.87 17.80
CA GLU A 43 -23.49 3.03 18.80
C GLU A 43 -23.35 1.56 18.34
N GLU A 44 -24.09 1.13 17.32
CA GLU A 44 -24.01 -0.22 16.74
C GLU A 44 -22.84 -0.38 15.77
N LEU A 45 -22.17 0.72 15.38
CA LEU A 45 -20.96 0.63 14.56
C LEU A 45 -19.85 -0.10 15.32
N PRO A 46 -19.11 -1.02 14.65
CA PRO A 46 -17.95 -1.65 15.28
C PRO A 46 -16.96 -0.60 15.80
N SER A 47 -16.37 -0.85 16.97
CA SER A 47 -15.38 0.08 17.56
C SER A 47 -14.11 0.23 16.71
N SER A 48 -13.85 -0.72 15.80
CA SER A 48 -12.76 -0.68 14.82
C SER A 48 -13.11 0.12 13.56
N ALA A 49 -14.39 0.48 13.36
CA ALA A 49 -14.82 1.19 12.16
C ALA A 49 -14.27 2.62 12.15
N VAL A 50 -13.71 3.02 11.01
CA VAL A 50 -13.11 4.35 10.79
C VAL A 50 -13.77 5.03 9.61
N SER A 51 -14.05 6.34 9.72
CA SER A 51 -14.59 7.10 8.59
C SER A 51 -13.58 7.13 7.43
N LEU A 52 -14.04 7.09 6.18
CA LEU A 52 -13.15 7.16 5.02
C LEU A 52 -12.36 8.48 4.99
N LYS A 53 -12.95 9.57 5.48
CA LYS A 53 -12.24 10.86 5.62
C LYS A 53 -11.01 10.74 6.53
N GLN A 54 -11.12 9.98 7.63
CA GLN A 54 -10.00 9.71 8.52
C GLN A 54 -9.06 8.66 7.92
N LEU A 55 -9.60 7.57 7.35
CA LEU A 55 -8.81 6.49 6.76
C LEU A 55 -7.89 7.01 5.65
N PHE A 56 -8.38 7.91 4.80
CA PHE A 56 -7.62 8.51 3.70
C PHE A 56 -6.62 9.59 4.15
N SER A 57 -6.43 9.78 5.46
CA SER A 57 -5.25 10.48 5.95
C SER A 57 -4.02 9.58 5.81
N ARG A 58 -2.88 10.17 5.44
CA ARG A 58 -1.63 9.43 5.24
C ARG A 58 -1.31 8.46 6.38
N LYS A 59 -1.35 8.96 7.62
CA LYS A 59 -1.12 8.18 8.84
C LYS A 59 -2.01 6.94 8.91
N GLN A 60 -3.31 7.08 8.65
CA GLN A 60 -4.26 5.98 8.80
C GLN A 60 -4.16 5.00 7.63
N MET A 61 -3.86 5.45 6.42
CA MET A 61 -3.57 4.55 5.30
C MET A 61 -2.33 3.70 5.57
N ASP A 62 -1.29 4.30 6.16
CA ASP A 62 -0.05 3.61 6.52
C ASP A 62 -0.28 2.59 7.65
N GLU A 63 -0.92 3.01 8.74
CA GLU A 63 -1.23 2.17 9.91
C GLU A 63 -2.14 0.97 9.57
N ASN A 64 -3.07 1.15 8.63
CA ASN A 64 -4.01 0.11 8.21
C ASN A 64 -3.58 -0.64 6.94
N HIS A 65 -2.39 -0.36 6.40
CA HIS A 65 -1.85 -0.98 5.19
C HIS A 65 -2.83 -0.94 4.00
N VAL A 66 -3.43 0.23 3.75
CA VAL A 66 -4.41 0.39 2.67
C VAL A 66 -3.72 0.35 1.31
N ASP A 67 -3.98 -0.71 0.55
CA ASP A 67 -3.48 -0.93 -0.81
C ASP A 67 -4.62 -0.87 -1.85
N CYS A 68 -4.31 -1.16 -3.11
CA CYS A 68 -5.30 -1.14 -4.20
C CYS A 68 -6.43 -2.15 -3.95
N LEU A 69 -6.13 -3.34 -3.44
CA LEU A 69 -7.13 -4.37 -3.14
C LEU A 69 -8.11 -3.90 -2.06
N VAL A 70 -7.60 -3.26 -0.99
CA VAL A 70 -8.44 -2.66 0.05
C VAL A 70 -9.33 -1.57 -0.55
N LEU A 71 -8.79 -0.66 -1.38
CA LEU A 71 -9.59 0.39 -2.02
C LEU A 71 -10.65 -0.18 -2.97
N TYR A 72 -10.35 -1.23 -3.75
CA TYR A 72 -11.34 -1.89 -4.60
C TYR A 72 -12.46 -2.52 -3.77
N ARG A 73 -12.13 -3.14 -2.63
CA ARG A 73 -13.12 -3.72 -1.70
C ARG A 73 -13.98 -2.65 -1.03
N ILE A 74 -13.40 -1.52 -0.63
CA ILE A 74 -14.15 -0.36 -0.14
C ILE A 74 -15.11 0.14 -1.24
N ALA A 75 -14.60 0.37 -2.45
CA ALA A 75 -15.40 0.85 -3.58
C ALA A 75 -16.54 -0.12 -3.92
N ALA A 76 -16.30 -1.44 -3.87
CA ALA A 76 -17.33 -2.45 -4.07
C ALA A 76 -18.39 -2.43 -2.96
N GLY A 77 -17.98 -2.24 -1.71
CA GLY A 77 -18.89 -2.06 -0.58
C GLY A 77 -19.78 -0.83 -0.74
N VAL A 78 -19.20 0.31 -1.11
CA VAL A 78 -19.93 1.55 -1.39
C VAL A 78 -20.90 1.35 -2.56
N LEU A 79 -20.43 0.77 -3.67
CA LEU A 79 -21.25 0.53 -4.87
C LEU A 79 -22.47 -0.34 -4.56
N ARG A 80 -22.34 -1.36 -3.70
CA ARG A 80 -23.48 -2.19 -3.26
C ARG A 80 -24.56 -1.37 -2.55
N ILE A 81 -24.19 -0.43 -1.68
CA ILE A 81 -25.14 0.45 -0.99
C ILE A 81 -25.83 1.38 -2.01
N LEU A 82 -25.06 1.97 -2.93
CA LEU A 82 -25.60 2.86 -3.97
C LEU A 82 -26.58 2.13 -4.89
N LYS A 83 -26.25 0.91 -5.33
CA LYS A 83 -27.15 0.05 -6.11
C LYS A 83 -28.44 -0.25 -5.36
N ALA A 84 -28.37 -0.61 -4.07
CA ALA A 84 -29.55 -0.90 -3.26
C ALA A 84 -30.47 0.33 -3.07
N LEU A 85 -29.88 1.53 -2.96
CA LEU A 85 -30.63 2.79 -2.95
C LEU A 85 -31.33 3.03 -4.30
N ALA A 86 -30.60 2.88 -5.40
CA ALA A 86 -31.13 3.06 -6.75
C ALA A 86 -32.25 2.06 -7.10
N GLU A 87 -32.12 0.79 -6.71
CA GLU A 87 -33.16 -0.25 -6.88
C GLU A 87 -34.47 0.10 -6.16
N LYS A 88 -34.38 0.84 -5.04
CA LYS A 88 -35.53 1.37 -4.30
C LYS A 88 -35.99 2.75 -4.82
N GLY A 89 -35.37 3.27 -5.87
CA GLY A 89 -35.68 4.58 -6.46
C GLY A 89 -35.26 5.76 -5.58
N ILE A 90 -34.27 5.57 -4.72
CA ILE A 90 -33.78 6.57 -3.78
C ILE A 90 -32.48 7.16 -4.32
N HIS A 91 -32.46 8.48 -4.46
CA HIS A 91 -31.30 9.23 -4.93
C HIS A 91 -30.79 10.11 -3.79
N PRO A 92 -29.67 9.74 -3.16
CA PRO A 92 -29.18 10.42 -1.95
C PRO A 92 -28.52 11.79 -2.21
N GLY A 93 -28.38 12.21 -3.46
CA GLY A 93 -27.62 13.41 -3.82
C GLY A 93 -26.12 13.20 -3.71
N LEU A 94 -25.38 14.27 -3.48
CA LEU A 94 -23.94 14.22 -3.18
C LEU A 94 -23.73 13.67 -1.76
N ILE A 95 -23.21 12.46 -1.64
CA ILE A 95 -22.77 11.88 -0.37
C ILE A 95 -21.32 12.28 -0.09
N GLU A 96 -21.03 12.74 1.12
CA GLU A 96 -19.67 13.04 1.52
C GLU A 96 -18.89 11.75 1.86
N ILE A 97 -17.61 11.72 1.53
CA ILE A 97 -16.71 10.61 1.91
C ILE A 97 -16.69 10.42 3.43
N GLY A 98 -16.86 11.50 4.20
CA GLY A 98 -16.92 11.44 5.66
C GLY A 98 -18.12 10.67 6.22
N ASP A 99 -19.19 10.51 5.44
CA ASP A 99 -20.39 9.77 5.87
C ASP A 99 -20.21 8.25 5.72
N PHE A 100 -19.15 7.78 5.04
CA PHE A 100 -18.81 6.37 4.96
C PHE A 100 -17.84 5.96 6.06
N PHE A 101 -18.15 4.85 6.73
CA PHE A 101 -17.27 4.16 7.67
C PHE A 101 -16.89 2.80 7.13
N VAL A 102 -15.69 2.34 7.45
CA VAL A 102 -15.21 1.03 7.05
C VAL A 102 -14.56 0.29 8.20
N ASP A 103 -14.81 -1.00 8.23
CA ASP A 103 -14.17 -1.94 9.16
C ASP A 103 -13.29 -2.90 8.34
N LEU A 104 -11.98 -2.83 8.60
CA LEU A 104 -10.96 -3.57 7.87
C LEU A 104 -10.70 -4.90 8.58
N LEU A 105 -11.45 -5.93 8.20
CA LEU A 105 -11.33 -7.27 8.78
C LEU A 105 -10.28 -8.10 8.02
N PRO A 106 -9.67 -9.12 8.66
CA PRO A 106 -8.73 -10.01 7.96
C PRO A 106 -9.36 -10.64 6.71
N GLY A 107 -8.92 -10.20 5.53
CA GLY A 107 -9.40 -10.72 4.25
C GLY A 107 -10.75 -10.16 3.76
N SER A 108 -11.38 -9.21 4.45
CA SER A 108 -12.64 -8.60 4.01
C SER A 108 -12.80 -7.15 4.47
N VAL A 109 -13.58 -6.36 3.74
CA VAL A 109 -13.93 -4.98 4.14
C VAL A 109 -15.44 -4.88 4.28
N GLN A 110 -15.89 -4.39 5.44
CA GLN A 110 -17.29 -4.03 5.64
C GLN A 110 -17.44 -2.51 5.54
N VAL A 111 -18.44 -2.06 4.80
CA VAL A 111 -18.70 -0.63 4.56
C VAL A 111 -20.05 -0.27 5.16
N TYR A 112 -20.09 0.91 5.79
CA TYR A 112 -21.27 1.50 6.38
C TYR A 112 -21.48 2.91 5.83
N LEU A 113 -22.74 3.28 5.52
CA LEU A 113 -23.14 4.63 5.18
C LEU A 113 -23.97 5.19 6.32
N THR A 114 -23.49 6.25 6.92
CA THR A 114 -24.13 6.94 8.04
C THR A 114 -24.93 8.15 7.54
N HIS A 115 -25.68 8.76 8.44
CA HIS A 115 -26.39 10.01 8.20
C HIS A 115 -27.39 10.01 7.03
N PRO A 116 -28.28 9.00 6.88
CA PRO A 116 -29.28 8.99 5.83
C PRO A 116 -30.25 10.20 5.88
N GLU A 117 -30.38 10.86 7.03
CA GLU A 117 -31.09 12.14 7.18
C GLU A 117 -30.48 13.29 6.38
N LYS A 118 -29.24 13.16 5.90
CA LYS A 118 -28.62 14.11 4.96
C LYS A 118 -29.05 13.88 3.51
N PHE A 119 -29.66 12.75 3.18
CA PHE A 119 -29.97 12.39 1.79
C PHE A 119 -30.88 13.38 1.07
N GLN A 120 -30.47 13.62 -0.17
CA GLN A 120 -31.09 14.32 -1.27
C GLN A 120 -32.45 13.82 -1.76
N LEU A 121 -33.42 13.43 -0.92
CA LEU A 121 -34.65 12.79 -1.42
C LEU A 121 -35.32 13.67 -2.51
N LEU A 122 -35.34 13.17 -3.75
CA LEU A 122 -35.75 13.88 -4.97
C LEU A 122 -37.01 14.77 -4.81
N HIS A 123 -36.98 15.93 -5.50
CA HIS A 123 -38.06 16.92 -5.77
C HIS A 123 -37.96 18.32 -5.12
N TYR A 124 -36.77 18.85 -4.84
CA TYR A 124 -36.64 20.22 -4.31
C TYR A 124 -35.57 21.05 -5.05
N GLU A 125 -35.78 22.37 -5.12
CA GLU A 125 -34.73 23.34 -5.46
C GLU A 125 -33.60 23.23 -4.44
N GLN A 126 -32.36 23.11 -4.91
CA GLN A 126 -31.20 22.81 -4.09
C GLN A 126 -30.21 23.98 -4.15
N ASP A 127 -29.97 24.60 -2.99
CA ASP A 127 -28.87 25.54 -2.80
C ASP A 127 -27.57 24.76 -2.59
N TYR A 128 -27.04 24.16 -3.66
CA TYR A 128 -25.69 23.58 -3.61
C TYR A 128 -24.63 24.66 -3.78
N GLU A 129 -23.74 24.78 -2.81
CA GLU A 129 -22.42 25.34 -3.08
C GLU A 129 -21.59 24.30 -3.82
N TRP A 130 -21.56 24.41 -5.15
CA TRP A 130 -20.75 23.54 -5.98
C TRP A 130 -19.25 23.76 -5.70
N TYR A 131 -18.51 22.66 -5.46
CA TYR A 131 -17.06 22.73 -5.63
C TYR A 131 -16.72 22.90 -7.12
N PRO A 132 -15.61 23.56 -7.48
CA PRO A 132 -15.27 23.82 -8.88
C PRO A 132 -15.24 22.60 -9.83
N GLU A 133 -14.90 21.40 -9.35
CA GLU A 133 -14.98 20.19 -10.18
C GLU A 133 -16.39 19.59 -10.24
N ASP A 134 -17.22 19.84 -9.23
CA ASP A 134 -18.63 19.43 -9.22
C ASP A 134 -19.47 20.41 -10.05
N GLU A 135 -19.14 21.71 -10.06
CA GLU A 135 -19.71 22.73 -10.95
C GLU A 135 -19.49 22.37 -12.43
N ARG A 136 -18.34 21.79 -12.77
CA ARG A 136 -18.11 21.29 -14.14
C ARG A 136 -19.01 20.12 -14.54
N LEU A 137 -19.44 19.32 -13.56
CA LEU A 137 -20.27 18.14 -13.78
C LEU A 137 -21.76 18.48 -13.73
N PHE A 138 -22.13 19.46 -12.91
CA PHE A 138 -23.51 19.71 -12.49
C PHE A 138 -23.97 21.17 -12.61
N GLY A 139 -23.10 22.12 -12.93
CA GLY A 139 -23.34 23.56 -12.75
C GLY A 139 -24.53 24.15 -13.51
N ASP A 140 -25.03 23.46 -14.53
CA ASP A 140 -26.24 23.84 -15.28
C ASP A 140 -27.48 23.01 -14.88
N LEU A 141 -27.42 22.16 -13.85
CA LEU A 141 -28.54 21.31 -13.44
C LEU A 141 -29.57 22.08 -12.62
N GLU A 142 -30.80 22.09 -13.13
CA GLU A 142 -31.98 22.62 -12.42
C GLU A 142 -32.56 21.60 -11.43
N LEU A 143 -32.36 20.29 -11.67
CA LEU A 143 -32.86 19.19 -10.85
C LEU A 143 -31.83 18.06 -10.77
N PHE A 144 -31.69 17.45 -9.58
CA PHE A 144 -30.76 16.36 -9.35
C PHE A 144 -31.42 15.00 -9.60
N ASP A 145 -31.57 14.60 -10.86
CA ASP A 145 -32.28 13.37 -11.26
C ASP A 145 -31.42 12.08 -11.17
N ALA A 146 -31.96 10.97 -11.68
CA ALA A 146 -31.26 9.69 -11.69
C ALA A 146 -29.96 9.70 -12.53
N GLU A 147 -29.88 10.54 -13.57
CA GLU A 147 -28.66 10.70 -14.38
C GLU A 147 -27.61 11.51 -13.60
N ALA A 148 -28.03 12.59 -12.95
CA ALA A 148 -27.17 13.37 -12.05
C ALA A 148 -26.65 12.50 -10.90
N GLN A 149 -27.49 11.62 -10.33
CA GLN A 149 -27.07 10.68 -9.30
C GLN A 149 -26.00 9.72 -9.81
N ARG A 150 -26.16 9.12 -11.00
CA ARG A 150 -25.12 8.25 -11.58
C ARG A 150 -23.78 8.99 -11.74
N LYS A 151 -23.81 10.25 -12.20
CA LYS A 151 -22.61 11.09 -12.30
C LYS A 151 -21.95 11.31 -10.94
N ALA A 152 -22.75 11.58 -9.90
CA ALA A 152 -22.25 11.71 -8.53
C ALA A 152 -21.67 10.41 -7.97
N ASP A 153 -22.29 9.28 -8.28
CA ASP A 153 -21.85 7.98 -7.80
C ASP A 153 -20.52 7.56 -8.46
N VAL A 154 -20.39 7.70 -9.78
CA VAL A 154 -19.11 7.50 -10.50
C VAL A 154 -18.02 8.40 -9.93
N ARG A 155 -18.38 9.65 -9.64
CA ARG A 155 -17.48 10.63 -9.03
C ARG A 155 -17.06 10.23 -7.61
N LEU A 156 -17.96 9.68 -6.81
CA LEU A 156 -17.67 9.16 -5.48
C LEU A 156 -16.74 7.94 -5.54
N ILE A 157 -17.02 6.98 -6.43
CA ILE A 157 -16.17 5.81 -6.66
C ILE A 157 -14.76 6.24 -7.09
N TYR A 158 -14.65 7.23 -7.98
CA TYR A 158 -13.36 7.81 -8.33
C TYR A 158 -12.59 8.29 -7.09
N LYS A 159 -13.22 9.11 -6.24
CA LYS A 159 -12.56 9.68 -5.04
C LYS A 159 -12.07 8.57 -4.09
N ILE A 160 -12.81 7.47 -3.98
CA ILE A 160 -12.42 6.28 -3.21
C ILE A 160 -11.23 5.57 -3.84
N LEU A 161 -11.27 5.30 -5.15
CA LEU A 161 -10.20 4.59 -5.85
C LEU A 161 -8.88 5.37 -5.89
N VAL A 162 -8.94 6.70 -5.75
CA VAL A 162 -7.76 7.54 -5.55
C VAL A 162 -7.56 7.93 -4.08
N ALA A 163 -8.23 7.28 -3.13
CA ALA A 163 -8.08 7.50 -1.68
C ALA A 163 -8.03 8.98 -1.25
N SER A 164 -8.92 9.81 -1.79
CA SER A 164 -8.88 11.25 -1.56
C SER A 164 -9.97 11.67 -0.61
N SER A 165 -9.60 12.33 0.49
CA SER A 165 -10.53 12.91 1.46
C SER A 165 -11.02 14.33 1.07
N LYS A 166 -10.49 14.89 -0.03
CA LYS A 166 -10.84 16.24 -0.49
C LYS A 166 -12.20 16.22 -1.18
N GLY A 167 -13.03 17.22 -0.88
CA GLY A 167 -14.30 17.44 -1.61
C GLY A 167 -14.07 17.64 -3.11
N ASN A 168 -12.96 18.29 -3.48
CA ASN A 168 -12.65 18.72 -4.85
C ASN A 168 -11.39 18.04 -5.43
N VAL A 169 -11.53 16.84 -6.01
CA VAL A 169 -10.41 16.06 -6.58
C VAL A 169 -10.36 16.19 -8.11
N LYS A 170 -9.25 16.66 -8.67
CA LYS A 170 -9.12 16.79 -10.15
C LYS A 170 -8.95 15.43 -10.81
N MET A 171 -9.35 15.32 -12.09
CA MET A 171 -9.07 14.16 -12.95
C MET A 171 -8.16 14.59 -14.11
N PRO A 172 -6.87 14.19 -14.14
CA PRO A 172 -6.11 13.49 -13.10
C PRO A 172 -5.87 14.37 -11.84
N PRO A 173 -5.57 13.78 -10.67
CA PRO A 173 -5.20 14.55 -9.49
C PRO A 173 -3.93 15.35 -9.76
N LYS A 174 -3.83 16.55 -9.20
CA LYS A 174 -2.56 17.30 -9.21
C LYS A 174 -1.65 16.77 -8.11
N PHE A 175 -0.36 16.72 -8.38
CA PHE A 175 0.66 16.44 -7.35
C PHE A 175 0.47 17.37 -6.16
N THR A 176 0.17 16.78 -5.01
CA THR A 176 0.26 17.45 -3.72
C THR A 176 0.91 16.49 -2.75
N GLU A 177 1.93 16.94 -2.01
CA GLU A 177 2.68 16.12 -1.03
C GLU A 177 1.82 15.52 0.09
N ALA A 178 0.55 15.93 0.21
CA ALA A 178 -0.31 15.67 1.35
C ALA A 178 -1.31 14.50 1.19
N ASP A 179 -1.42 13.88 0.01
CA ASP A 179 -2.35 12.75 -0.20
C ASP A 179 -1.81 11.70 -1.18
N TYR A 180 -2.29 10.45 -1.03
CA TYR A 180 -1.90 9.33 -1.90
C TYR A 180 -2.63 9.33 -3.26
N SER A 181 -3.38 10.40 -3.58
CA SER A 181 -4.32 10.36 -4.70
C SER A 181 -3.65 10.22 -6.06
N GLU A 182 -2.51 10.86 -6.26
CA GLU A 182 -1.75 10.68 -7.50
C GLU A 182 -1.15 9.28 -7.60
N LEU A 183 -0.67 8.71 -6.50
CA LEU A 183 -0.10 7.37 -6.47
C LEU A 183 -1.14 6.34 -6.91
N PHE A 184 -2.31 6.35 -6.27
CA PHE A 184 -3.40 5.44 -6.61
C PHE A 184 -3.95 5.71 -8.00
N TYR A 185 -4.05 6.97 -8.43
CA TYR A 185 -4.46 7.29 -9.80
C TYR A 185 -3.47 6.73 -10.84
N LYS A 186 -2.16 6.77 -10.59
CA LYS A 186 -1.17 6.18 -11.50
C LYS A 186 -1.30 4.66 -11.57
N ALA A 187 -1.47 4.01 -10.42
CA ALA A 187 -1.62 2.56 -10.29
C ALA A 187 -2.96 2.03 -10.84
N LEU A 188 -3.96 2.90 -10.95
CA LEU A 188 -5.29 2.55 -11.43
C LEU A 188 -5.25 2.03 -12.88
N PRO A 189 -5.97 0.95 -13.22
CA PRO A 189 -6.06 0.44 -14.59
C PRO A 189 -6.55 1.49 -15.59
N ASP A 190 -6.11 1.38 -16.84
CA ASP A 190 -6.45 2.35 -17.88
C ASP A 190 -7.95 2.33 -18.21
N GLU A 191 -8.63 1.20 -18.03
CA GLU A 191 -10.08 1.05 -18.17
C GLU A 191 -10.83 2.01 -17.24
N TRP A 192 -10.41 2.10 -15.98
CA TRP A 192 -10.98 3.03 -15.00
C TRP A 192 -10.68 4.47 -15.37
N LYS A 193 -9.43 4.79 -15.74
CA LYS A 193 -9.06 6.15 -16.18
C LYS A 193 -9.90 6.59 -17.39
N GLN A 194 -10.13 5.68 -18.34
CA GLN A 194 -10.96 5.94 -19.51
C GLN A 194 -12.44 6.09 -19.16
N LEU A 195 -12.96 5.27 -18.24
CA LEU A 195 -14.33 5.37 -17.74
C LEU A 195 -14.55 6.75 -17.13
N PHE A 196 -13.68 7.18 -16.22
CA PHE A 196 -13.81 8.49 -15.57
C PHE A 196 -13.68 9.67 -16.55
N ALA A 197 -12.85 9.54 -17.58
CA ALA A 197 -12.67 10.60 -18.56
C ALA A 197 -13.78 10.67 -19.62
N ARG A 198 -14.44 9.55 -19.96
CA ARG A 198 -15.30 9.44 -21.15
C ARG A 198 -16.74 8.98 -20.88
N LYS A 199 -16.99 8.39 -19.73
CA LYS A 199 -18.30 7.82 -19.33
C LYS A 199 -18.61 8.19 -17.87
N PRO A 200 -18.75 9.48 -17.56
CA PRO A 200 -18.94 9.95 -16.18
C PRO A 200 -20.28 9.50 -15.58
N ASP A 201 -21.21 8.96 -16.37
CA ASP A 201 -22.57 8.55 -16.01
C ASP A 201 -22.80 7.03 -16.20
N CYS A 202 -21.73 6.22 -16.18
CA CYS A 202 -21.80 4.80 -16.48
C CYS A 202 -22.73 4.02 -15.52
N GLU A 203 -23.31 2.94 -16.05
CA GLU A 203 -24.15 2.03 -15.27
C GLU A 203 -23.38 1.31 -14.15
N TYR A 204 -24.07 1.01 -13.06
CA TYR A 204 -23.47 0.36 -11.89
C TYR A 204 -22.88 -1.01 -12.22
N GLU A 205 -23.50 -1.77 -13.13
CA GLU A 205 -23.02 -3.08 -13.58
C GLU A 205 -21.63 -3.01 -14.22
N ILE A 206 -21.31 -1.91 -14.89
CA ILE A 206 -19.99 -1.71 -15.51
C ILE A 206 -18.94 -1.52 -14.42
N MET A 207 -19.23 -0.67 -13.42
CA MET A 207 -18.33 -0.48 -12.28
C MET A 207 -18.16 -1.77 -11.47
N ASP A 208 -19.24 -2.52 -11.27
CA ASP A 208 -19.24 -3.80 -10.55
C ASP A 208 -18.34 -4.84 -11.23
N GLN A 209 -18.46 -4.96 -12.56
CA GLN A 209 -17.60 -5.85 -13.36
C GLN A 209 -16.13 -5.44 -13.29
N LEU A 210 -15.83 -4.14 -13.42
CA LEU A 210 -14.45 -3.66 -13.34
C LEU A 210 -13.86 -3.88 -11.94
N LEU A 211 -14.61 -3.60 -10.88
CA LEU A 211 -14.17 -3.85 -9.51
C LEU A 211 -13.92 -5.34 -9.27
N ALA A 212 -14.82 -6.21 -9.74
CA ALA A 212 -14.66 -7.66 -9.61
C ALA A 212 -13.40 -8.16 -10.32
N GLN A 213 -13.14 -7.69 -11.55
CA GLN A 213 -11.92 -8.03 -12.30
C GLN A 213 -10.66 -7.53 -11.58
N CYS A 214 -10.67 -6.30 -11.06
CA CYS A 214 -9.54 -5.77 -10.30
C CYS A 214 -9.28 -6.58 -9.02
N ILE A 215 -10.33 -6.92 -8.27
CA ILE A 215 -10.21 -7.72 -7.05
C ILE A 215 -9.68 -9.12 -7.37
N GLU A 216 -10.24 -9.81 -8.35
CA GLU A 216 -9.80 -11.15 -8.77
C GLU A 216 -8.33 -11.13 -9.21
N MET A 217 -7.94 -10.12 -9.99
CA MET A 217 -6.57 -9.95 -10.43
C MET A 217 -5.62 -9.74 -9.24
N GLU A 218 -5.91 -8.82 -8.32
CA GLU A 218 -5.07 -8.58 -7.14
C GLU A 218 -5.02 -9.81 -6.20
N GLU A 219 -6.14 -10.50 -6.01
CA GLU A 219 -6.19 -11.73 -5.20
C GLU A 219 -5.42 -12.89 -5.84
N SER A 220 -5.50 -13.05 -7.16
CA SER A 220 -4.72 -14.05 -7.88
C SER A 220 -3.22 -13.75 -7.83
N PHE A 221 -2.81 -12.49 -7.93
CA PHE A 221 -1.42 -12.09 -7.71
C PHE A 221 -0.96 -12.42 -6.30
N ALA A 222 -1.77 -12.11 -5.27
CA ALA A 222 -1.45 -12.44 -3.88
C ALA A 222 -1.33 -13.97 -3.68
N LYS A 223 -2.19 -14.75 -4.33
CA LYS A 223 -2.17 -16.21 -4.28
C LYS A 223 -0.96 -16.80 -5.01
N GLU A 224 -0.68 -16.37 -6.23
CA GLU A 224 0.47 -16.84 -7.00
C GLU A 224 1.80 -16.48 -6.31
N ALA A 225 1.88 -15.31 -5.69
CA ALA A 225 3.03 -14.94 -4.87
C ALA A 225 3.23 -15.93 -3.72
N ARG A 226 2.14 -16.35 -3.05
CA ARG A 226 2.17 -17.34 -1.98
C ARG A 226 2.56 -18.74 -2.48
N GLU A 227 2.00 -19.19 -3.60
CA GLU A 227 2.30 -20.52 -4.17
C GLU A 227 3.75 -20.60 -4.70
N ARG A 228 4.27 -19.54 -5.32
CA ARG A 228 5.69 -19.47 -5.76
C ARG A 228 6.67 -19.51 -4.58
N LEU A 229 6.27 -19.03 -3.41
CA LEU A 229 7.06 -19.15 -2.18
C LEU A 229 7.10 -20.60 -1.71
N ASP A 230 5.96 -21.28 -1.71
CA ASP A 230 5.85 -22.70 -1.32
C ASP A 230 6.67 -23.61 -2.27
N ASP A 231 6.61 -23.39 -3.59
CA ASP A 231 7.37 -24.16 -4.58
C ASP A 231 8.89 -23.95 -4.49
N LYS A 232 9.33 -22.71 -4.24
CA LYS A 232 10.76 -22.40 -4.03
C LYS A 232 11.27 -23.00 -2.73
N ALA A 233 10.46 -23.00 -1.67
CA ALA A 233 10.78 -23.66 -0.41
C ALA A 233 10.94 -25.18 -0.61
N GLN A 234 10.04 -25.81 -1.37
CA GLN A 234 10.11 -27.24 -1.68
C GLN A 234 11.33 -27.62 -2.55
N LYS A 235 11.69 -26.80 -3.54
CA LYS A 235 12.90 -27.03 -4.36
C LYS A 235 14.21 -26.92 -3.56
N LYS A 236 14.32 -25.94 -2.67
CA LYS A 236 15.50 -25.81 -1.77
C LYS A 236 15.63 -27.02 -0.84
N LEU A 237 14.52 -27.58 -0.35
CA LEU A 237 14.49 -28.83 0.42
C LEU A 237 14.99 -30.05 -0.39
N GLY A 238 14.65 -30.14 -1.68
CA GLY A 238 15.09 -31.23 -2.56
C GLY A 238 16.58 -31.16 -2.93
N GLU A 239 17.10 -29.96 -3.20
CA GLU A 239 18.51 -29.74 -3.58
C GLU A 239 19.49 -29.96 -2.41
N GLN A 240 19.06 -29.68 -1.18
CA GLN A 240 19.82 -29.99 0.05
C GLN A 240 19.91 -31.51 0.33
N MET A 241 18.97 -32.32 -0.14
CA MET A 241 19.04 -33.79 -0.01
C MET A 241 19.98 -34.45 -1.05
N PHE A 242 20.22 -33.79 -2.18
CA PHE A 242 21.01 -34.36 -3.30
C PHE A 242 22.49 -33.92 -3.29
N THR A 243 22.84 -32.83 -2.62
CA THR A 243 24.22 -32.35 -2.48
C THR A 243 24.80 -32.80 -1.13
N GLY A 244 25.26 -34.05 -1.06
CA GLY A 244 25.90 -34.65 0.11
C GLY A 244 27.25 -34.03 0.49
N LYS A 245 27.28 -32.75 0.89
CA LYS A 245 28.40 -32.18 1.66
C LYS A 245 28.10 -32.36 3.14
N HIS A 246 28.53 -33.51 3.67
CA HIS A 246 28.75 -33.69 5.10
C HIS A 246 29.92 -32.78 5.51
N ASP A 247 29.62 -31.62 6.10
CA ASP A 247 30.60 -30.94 6.94
C ASP A 247 30.56 -31.52 8.36
N VAL A 248 31.76 -31.79 8.83
CA VAL A 248 32.11 -32.53 10.03
C VAL A 248 31.54 -31.83 11.27
N ARG A 249 30.83 -32.59 12.12
CA ARG A 249 30.47 -32.17 13.49
C ARG A 249 31.74 -31.78 14.24
N PRO A 250 31.85 -30.59 14.85
CA PRO A 250 32.83 -30.36 15.89
C PRO A 250 32.33 -31.01 17.18
N GLU A 251 33.23 -31.70 17.86
CA GLU A 251 33.06 -32.15 19.23
C GLU A 251 32.75 -30.98 20.15
N LYS A 252 31.97 -31.26 21.21
CA LYS A 252 31.63 -30.32 22.27
C LYS A 252 32.90 -29.85 22.98
N ASP A 253 33.37 -28.65 22.65
CA ASP A 253 34.21 -27.86 23.54
C ASP A 253 33.40 -26.68 24.08
N GLY A 254 33.33 -26.63 25.41
CA GLY A 254 32.66 -25.57 26.15
C GLY A 254 33.35 -24.24 25.91
N ASN A 255 32.53 -23.21 25.65
CA ASN A 255 32.87 -21.79 25.56
C ASN A 255 33.12 -21.20 24.15
N SER A 256 32.42 -21.68 23.12
CA SER A 256 32.23 -20.89 21.89
C SER A 256 31.11 -19.88 22.08
N GLU A 257 31.40 -18.58 22.04
CA GLU A 257 30.35 -17.58 21.80
C GLU A 257 29.56 -17.99 20.55
N GLU A 258 28.23 -17.95 20.62
CA GLU A 258 27.39 -18.23 19.46
C GLU A 258 27.82 -17.32 18.30
N LYS A 259 28.21 -17.93 17.18
CA LYS A 259 28.66 -17.22 15.98
C LYS A 259 27.55 -16.28 15.51
N ARG A 260 27.89 -15.02 15.23
CA ARG A 260 26.92 -13.98 14.86
C ARG A 260 27.06 -13.60 13.39
N LEU A 261 25.92 -13.32 12.77
CA LEU A 261 25.83 -12.67 11.47
C LEU A 261 25.38 -11.22 11.67
N TYR A 262 26.20 -10.27 11.25
CA TYR A 262 25.88 -8.85 11.17
C TYR A 262 25.50 -8.49 9.74
N SER A 263 24.22 -8.23 9.50
CA SER A 263 23.66 -7.87 8.19
C SER A 263 23.34 -6.38 8.15
N MET A 264 24.17 -5.61 7.45
CA MET A 264 23.89 -4.21 7.11
C MET A 264 23.08 -4.18 5.82
N ILE A 265 21.87 -3.64 5.87
CA ILE A 265 20.98 -3.56 4.71
C ILE A 265 20.79 -2.09 4.34
N VAL A 266 21.21 -1.73 3.14
CA VAL A 266 21.21 -0.34 2.66
C VAL A 266 20.26 -0.21 1.49
N LEU A 267 19.30 0.69 1.62
CA LEU A 267 18.31 0.96 0.58
C LEU A 267 18.71 2.19 -0.22
N LEU A 268 19.19 1.96 -1.45
CA LEU A 268 19.62 2.97 -2.41
C LEU A 268 18.46 3.29 -3.34
N ARG A 269 17.58 4.19 -2.88
CA ARG A 269 16.43 4.67 -3.66
C ARG A 269 16.78 5.98 -4.35
N THR A 270 16.33 6.16 -5.59
CA THR A 270 16.51 7.44 -6.30
C THR A 270 15.21 8.06 -6.77
N GLU A 271 14.21 7.27 -7.17
CA GLU A 271 12.88 7.78 -7.53
C GLU A 271 11.77 6.78 -7.15
N LEU A 272 10.60 7.30 -6.78
CA LEU A 272 9.46 6.60 -6.14
C LEU A 272 8.70 5.59 -7.02
N GLU A 273 9.24 5.12 -8.15
CA GLU A 273 8.43 4.41 -9.13
C GLU A 273 8.02 2.97 -8.75
N ASP A 274 8.62 2.34 -7.73
CA ASP A 274 8.03 1.12 -7.15
C ASP A 274 8.63 0.76 -5.76
N SER A 275 8.11 1.36 -4.68
CA SER A 275 8.46 0.96 -3.30
C SER A 275 8.17 -0.52 -3.01
N ARG A 276 7.26 -1.13 -3.78
CA ARG A 276 6.93 -2.55 -3.75
C ARG A 276 8.10 -3.42 -4.19
N ILE A 277 8.84 -3.04 -5.22
CA ILE A 277 10.03 -3.79 -5.68
C ILE A 277 11.09 -3.79 -4.57
N MET A 278 11.37 -2.63 -3.97
CA MET A 278 12.35 -2.50 -2.89
C MET A 278 11.92 -3.25 -1.62
N SER A 279 10.64 -3.16 -1.25
CA SER A 279 10.09 -3.89 -0.10
C SER A 279 10.10 -5.40 -0.35
N GLN A 280 9.77 -5.83 -1.57
CA GLN A 280 9.84 -7.23 -1.97
C GLN A 280 11.27 -7.75 -1.90
N MET A 281 12.26 -6.99 -2.41
CA MET A 281 13.68 -7.36 -2.32
C MET A 281 14.15 -7.41 -0.86
N LEU A 282 13.72 -6.46 -0.03
CA LEU A 282 14.07 -6.41 1.39
C LEU A 282 13.49 -7.60 2.16
N TYR A 283 12.20 -7.90 1.96
CA TYR A 283 11.55 -9.04 2.61
C TYR A 283 12.14 -10.36 2.16
N GLN A 284 12.39 -10.54 0.85
CA GLN A 284 13.07 -11.72 0.33
C GLN A 284 14.45 -11.91 0.96
N LEU A 285 15.24 -10.84 1.06
CA LEU A 285 16.55 -10.90 1.70
C LEU A 285 16.43 -11.25 3.19
N GLN A 286 15.49 -10.63 3.91
CA GLN A 286 15.28 -10.93 5.33
C GLN A 286 14.83 -12.39 5.55
N ASP A 287 13.95 -12.93 4.71
CA ASP A 287 13.54 -14.34 4.76
C ASP A 287 14.73 -15.29 4.53
N GLU A 288 15.58 -14.97 3.55
CA GLU A 288 16.77 -15.76 3.22
C GLU A 288 17.79 -15.77 4.36
N LEU A 289 18.06 -14.60 4.95
CA LEU A 289 18.98 -14.46 6.07
C LEU A 289 18.45 -15.11 7.36
N GLU A 290 17.14 -14.98 7.63
CA GLU A 290 16.51 -15.64 8.77
C GLU A 290 16.66 -17.17 8.64
N THR A 291 16.38 -17.71 7.45
CA THR A 291 16.52 -19.15 7.18
C THR A 291 17.98 -19.60 7.26
N GLU A 292 18.92 -18.85 6.69
CA GLU A 292 20.35 -19.17 6.75
C GLU A 292 20.86 -19.20 8.19
N THR A 293 20.52 -18.19 8.98
CA THR A 293 20.97 -18.09 10.38
C THR A 293 20.33 -19.15 11.27
N GLU A 294 19.07 -19.52 11.04
CA GLU A 294 18.43 -20.62 11.75
C GLU A 294 19.10 -21.97 11.45
N LEU A 295 19.38 -22.26 10.17
CA LEU A 295 20.04 -23.49 9.73
C LEU A 295 21.49 -23.58 10.21
N ALA A 296 22.21 -22.47 10.20
CA ALA A 296 23.60 -22.40 10.65
C ALA A 296 23.74 -22.27 12.18
N HIS A 297 22.61 -22.12 12.90
CA HIS A 297 22.56 -21.81 14.32
C HIS A 297 23.37 -20.57 14.71
N TRP A 298 23.27 -19.50 13.91
CA TRP A 298 23.92 -18.21 14.15
C TRP A 298 22.95 -17.21 14.77
N GLN A 299 23.47 -16.31 15.62
CA GLN A 299 22.69 -15.15 16.04
C GLN A 299 22.65 -14.11 14.94
N TRP A 300 21.45 -13.73 14.50
CA TRP A 300 21.28 -12.72 13.48
C TRP A 300 21.09 -11.32 14.08
N ARG A 301 21.91 -10.38 13.64
CA ARG A 301 21.77 -8.95 13.93
C ARG A 301 21.69 -8.14 12.66
N GLN A 302 20.76 -7.21 12.62
CA GLN A 302 20.46 -6.40 11.43
C GLN A 302 20.59 -4.91 11.74
N ALA A 303 20.94 -4.15 10.71
CA ALA A 303 20.93 -2.71 10.67
C ALA A 303 20.40 -2.26 9.29
N PHE A 304 19.62 -1.18 9.23
CA PHE A 304 18.99 -0.66 8.02
C PHE A 304 19.33 0.81 7.74
N VAL A 305 20.08 1.12 6.69
CA VAL A 305 20.31 2.52 6.29
C VAL A 305 19.47 2.84 5.08
N PHE A 306 18.62 3.86 5.19
CA PHE A 306 17.76 4.27 4.09
C PHE A 306 18.30 5.55 3.45
N GLY A 307 18.49 5.51 2.13
CA GLY A 307 18.91 6.67 1.34
C GLY A 307 17.90 7.81 1.27
N ASN A 308 16.79 7.76 2.02
CA ASN A 308 15.81 8.83 2.14
C ASN A 308 15.82 9.50 3.53
N GLY A 309 16.76 9.17 4.41
CA GLY A 309 16.88 9.78 5.75
C GLY A 309 15.82 9.39 6.77
N SER A 310 14.91 8.48 6.43
CA SER A 310 13.87 7.97 7.34
C SER A 310 14.44 7.22 8.54
N ILE A 311 15.51 6.44 8.32
CA ILE A 311 16.22 5.70 9.37
C ILE A 311 17.73 5.78 9.07
N ALA A 312 18.45 6.49 9.94
CA ALA A 312 19.89 6.37 10.08
C ALA A 312 20.16 5.47 11.30
N VAL A 313 20.60 4.23 11.07
CA VAL A 313 20.90 3.31 12.17
C VAL A 313 22.01 3.86 13.04
N LYS A 314 21.86 3.64 14.35
CA LYS A 314 22.92 3.88 15.34
C LYS A 314 23.64 2.59 15.76
N GLU A 315 22.98 1.43 15.71
CA GLU A 315 23.52 0.16 16.16
C GLU A 315 22.84 -1.08 15.53
N PHE A 316 23.54 -2.21 15.55
CA PHE A 316 23.00 -3.51 15.15
C PHE A 316 22.09 -4.10 16.22
N SER A 317 20.88 -4.50 15.81
CA SER A 317 19.86 -5.06 16.71
C SER A 317 19.48 -6.49 16.34
N SER A 318 19.08 -7.28 17.34
CA SER A 318 18.42 -8.57 17.12
C SER A 318 16.92 -8.36 17.11
N TYR A 319 16.26 -8.87 16.07
CA TYR A 319 14.82 -8.74 15.88
C TYR A 319 14.13 -10.10 16.09
N PRO A 320 12.87 -10.12 16.55
CA PRO A 320 12.15 -11.37 16.74
C PRO A 320 11.92 -12.09 15.39
N PRO A 321 11.75 -13.43 15.41
CA PRO A 321 11.43 -14.17 14.20
C PRO A 321 10.17 -13.62 13.50
N GLY A 322 10.21 -13.54 12.17
CA GLY A 322 9.17 -12.94 11.35
C GLY A 322 9.16 -11.40 11.30
N PHE A 323 10.14 -10.73 11.93
CA PHE A 323 10.28 -9.27 11.78
C PHE A 323 10.59 -8.90 10.33
N ARG A 324 9.81 -7.98 9.76
CA ARG A 324 10.03 -7.44 8.42
C ARG A 324 10.12 -5.92 8.49
N CYS A 325 11.23 -5.40 7.99
CA CYS A 325 11.51 -3.97 8.03
C CYS A 325 10.74 -3.27 6.92
N GLN A 326 9.85 -2.35 7.28
CA GLN A 326 9.06 -1.62 6.28
C GLN A 326 9.88 -0.50 5.64
N CYS A 327 9.80 -0.41 4.32
CA CYS A 327 10.38 0.72 3.59
C CYS A 327 9.49 1.96 3.76
N GLU A 328 9.93 2.94 4.56
CA GLU A 328 9.23 4.21 4.66
C GLU A 328 9.15 4.93 3.29
N GLN A 329 7.98 5.51 2.99
CA GLN A 329 7.71 6.20 1.72
C GLN A 329 8.06 7.69 1.73
N GLU A 330 8.56 8.23 2.85
CA GLU A 330 9.00 9.63 2.92
C GLU A 330 10.24 9.88 2.05
N ILE A 331 10.31 11.07 1.45
CA ILE A 331 11.52 11.61 0.82
C ILE A 331 12.15 12.61 1.81
N LYS A 332 13.41 12.41 2.19
CA LYS A 332 14.31 13.47 2.65
C LYS A 332 15.70 13.32 2.01
N ASP A 333 16.41 14.44 2.02
CA ASP A 333 17.52 14.88 1.14
C ASP A 333 18.83 14.06 1.11
N TYR A 334 18.86 12.80 1.56
CA TYR A 334 20.11 12.02 1.48
C TYR A 334 20.34 11.47 0.07
N SER A 335 21.58 11.54 -0.38
CA SER A 335 22.01 10.86 -1.59
C SER A 335 22.28 9.37 -1.29
N ALA A 336 22.09 8.50 -2.28
CA ALA A 336 22.49 7.09 -2.18
C ALA A 336 23.95 6.90 -1.72
N ALA A 337 24.82 7.86 -2.05
CA ALA A 337 26.21 7.86 -1.62
C ALA A 337 26.37 8.06 -0.10
N GLU A 338 25.61 8.97 0.51
CA GLU A 338 25.67 9.20 1.96
C GLU A 338 25.17 7.99 2.74
N ALA A 339 24.14 7.30 2.25
CA ALA A 339 23.66 6.06 2.85
C ALA A 339 24.74 4.96 2.86
N LEU A 340 25.47 4.81 1.75
CA LEU A 340 26.59 3.87 1.64
C LEU A 340 27.71 4.22 2.63
N MET A 341 28.06 5.49 2.78
CA MET A 341 29.12 5.92 3.71
C MET A 341 28.73 5.69 5.17
N ILE A 342 27.49 6.01 5.55
CA ILE A 342 26.98 5.77 6.92
C ILE A 342 27.04 4.27 7.25
N ALA A 343 26.55 3.43 6.34
CA ALA A 343 26.56 1.98 6.50
C ALA A 343 27.99 1.41 6.60
N ALA A 344 28.91 1.86 5.73
CA ALA A 344 30.30 1.43 5.73
C ALA A 344 31.03 1.78 7.04
N ASN A 345 30.76 2.96 7.61
CA ASN A 345 31.36 3.39 8.88
C ASN A 345 30.84 2.55 10.05
N LEU A 346 29.54 2.33 10.13
CA LEU A 346 28.96 1.50 11.20
C LEU A 346 29.44 0.04 11.10
N MET A 347 29.60 -0.50 9.89
CA MET A 347 30.22 -1.81 9.69
C MET A 347 31.66 -1.84 10.19
N GLU A 348 32.48 -0.83 9.89
CA GLU A 348 33.85 -0.76 10.37
C GLU A 348 33.92 -0.73 11.91
N GLU A 349 33.11 0.11 12.55
CA GLU A 349 33.07 0.21 14.02
C GLU A 349 32.68 -1.13 14.65
N THR A 350 31.70 -1.81 14.08
CA THR A 350 31.23 -3.12 14.55
C THR A 350 32.31 -4.19 14.35
N MET A 351 32.97 -4.22 13.19
CA MET A 351 34.07 -5.15 12.91
C MET A 351 35.30 -4.94 13.80
N LYS A 352 35.54 -3.69 14.25
CA LYS A 352 36.61 -3.39 15.22
C LYS A 352 36.24 -3.82 16.64
N GLN A 353 34.95 -3.78 16.98
CA GLN A 353 34.45 -4.10 18.32
C GLN A 353 34.31 -5.61 18.56
N TYR A 354 33.94 -6.37 17.53
CA TYR A 354 33.63 -7.80 17.63
C TYR A 354 34.66 -8.68 16.92
N ASP A 355 34.73 -9.95 17.34
CA ASP A 355 35.71 -10.91 16.83
C ASP A 355 35.53 -11.18 15.32
N LYS A 356 36.65 -11.41 14.64
CA LYS A 356 36.75 -11.75 13.20
C LYS A 356 36.13 -13.11 12.86
N SER A 357 35.82 -13.93 13.86
CA SER A 357 35.08 -15.18 13.68
C SER A 357 33.59 -14.96 13.32
N ASN A 358 33.06 -13.75 13.55
CA ASN A 358 31.72 -13.35 13.13
C ASN A 358 31.67 -13.01 11.63
N VAL A 359 30.49 -13.11 11.04
CA VAL A 359 30.27 -12.82 9.63
C VAL A 359 29.69 -11.42 9.49
N PHE A 360 30.27 -10.60 8.61
CA PHE A 360 29.88 -9.21 8.39
C PHE A 360 29.50 -9.02 6.93
N ARG A 361 28.20 -8.83 6.67
CA ARG A 361 27.67 -8.70 5.31
C ARG A 361 26.95 -7.37 5.13
N MET A 362 27.24 -6.68 4.03
CA MET A 362 26.54 -5.49 3.60
C MET A 362 25.78 -5.76 2.30
N TYR A 363 24.47 -5.48 2.32
CA TYR A 363 23.56 -5.64 1.21
C TYR A 363 23.09 -4.27 0.74
N ALA A 364 23.47 -3.87 -0.47
CA ALA A 364 22.93 -2.69 -1.13
C ALA A 364 21.76 -3.10 -2.02
N LEU A 365 20.57 -2.57 -1.74
CA LEU A 365 19.39 -2.76 -2.58
C LEU A 365 19.23 -1.52 -3.46
N ALA A 366 19.13 -1.68 -4.77
CA ALA A 366 19.03 -0.58 -5.72
C ALA A 366 17.90 -0.74 -6.73
N ASP A 367 17.17 0.35 -6.98
CA ASP A 367 16.10 0.46 -7.98
C ASP A 367 16.61 0.62 -9.42
N GLY A 368 17.93 0.78 -9.60
CA GLY A 368 18.59 0.86 -10.89
C GLY A 368 18.78 2.27 -11.47
N ARG A 369 18.45 3.33 -10.72
CA ARG A 369 18.57 4.74 -11.17
C ARG A 369 19.57 5.57 -10.33
N LEU A 370 20.65 4.95 -9.86
CA LEU A 370 21.68 5.62 -9.05
C LEU A 370 22.48 6.68 -9.83
N LYS A 371 22.68 7.85 -9.22
CA LYS A 371 23.57 8.90 -9.75
C LYS A 371 25.03 8.58 -9.42
N ASN A 372 25.88 8.68 -10.43
CA ASN A 372 27.33 8.52 -10.29
C ASN A 372 28.02 9.89 -10.11
N ASP A 373 27.82 10.53 -8.95
CA ASP A 373 28.45 11.81 -8.62
C ASP A 373 29.76 11.65 -7.82
N ARG A 374 30.40 12.77 -7.47
CA ARG A 374 31.65 12.75 -6.70
C ARG A 374 31.50 12.14 -5.31
N VAL A 375 30.33 12.27 -4.69
CA VAL A 375 30.05 11.73 -3.35
C VAL A 375 29.92 10.21 -3.46
N PHE A 376 29.28 9.71 -4.53
CA PHE A 376 29.19 8.29 -4.83
C PHE A 376 30.56 7.65 -5.08
N GLN A 377 31.46 8.34 -5.80
CA GLN A 377 32.83 7.86 -6.00
C GLN A 377 33.61 7.75 -4.67
N ALA A 378 33.44 8.71 -3.75
CA ALA A 378 34.04 8.62 -2.42
C ALA A 378 33.48 7.43 -1.60
N ALA A 379 32.16 7.22 -1.67
CA ALA A 379 31.52 6.07 -1.03
C ALA A 379 32.04 4.73 -1.58
N LEU A 380 32.26 4.63 -2.90
CA LEU A 380 32.80 3.43 -3.55
C LEU A 380 34.19 3.07 -3.02
N SER A 381 35.10 4.05 -2.93
CA SER A 381 36.44 3.83 -2.37
C SER A 381 36.39 3.36 -0.91
N MET A 382 35.49 3.90 -0.09
CA MET A 382 35.32 3.42 1.29
C MET A 382 34.85 1.97 1.34
N LEU A 383 33.91 1.56 0.48
CA LEU A 383 33.43 0.18 0.41
C LEU A 383 34.54 -0.80 0.01
N GLU A 384 35.42 -0.42 -0.92
CA GLU A 384 36.59 -1.20 -1.31
C GLU A 384 37.54 -1.46 -0.12
N GLU A 385 37.82 -0.42 0.67
CA GLU A 385 38.64 -0.55 1.88
C GLU A 385 38.00 -1.46 2.93
N ARG A 386 36.66 -1.38 3.12
CA ARG A 386 35.94 -2.24 4.06
C ARG A 386 35.93 -3.69 3.62
N ARG A 387 35.79 -3.93 2.32
CA ARG A 387 35.86 -5.27 1.74
C ARG A 387 37.22 -5.92 2.01
N GLN A 388 38.31 -5.18 1.82
CA GLN A 388 39.66 -5.66 2.15
C GLN A 388 39.86 -5.94 3.65
N SER A 389 39.04 -5.32 4.50
CA SER A 389 39.06 -5.50 5.95
C SER A 389 38.22 -6.70 6.43
N GLY A 390 37.56 -7.44 5.52
CA GLY A 390 36.80 -8.66 5.83
C GLY A 390 35.27 -8.51 5.76
N MET A 391 34.75 -7.40 5.22
CA MET A 391 33.32 -7.23 4.97
C MET A 391 32.94 -7.87 3.63
N GLU A 392 31.90 -8.72 3.62
CA GLU A 392 31.30 -9.22 2.39
C GLU A 392 30.29 -8.18 1.87
N PHE A 393 30.31 -7.89 0.56
CA PHE A 393 29.44 -6.90 -0.06
C PHE A 393 28.60 -7.53 -1.16
N TYR A 394 27.29 -7.26 -1.12
CA TYR A 394 26.31 -7.77 -2.08
C TYR A 394 25.47 -6.62 -2.63
N LEU A 395 25.28 -6.59 -3.95
CA LEU A 395 24.32 -5.72 -4.62
C LEU A 395 23.12 -6.55 -5.08
N ILE A 396 21.94 -6.14 -4.67
CA ILE A 396 20.66 -6.67 -5.15
C ILE A 396 20.02 -5.54 -5.96
N ALA A 397 19.94 -5.70 -7.28
CA ALA A 397 19.40 -4.68 -8.18
C ALA A 397 18.25 -5.24 -9.03
N GLY A 398 17.32 -4.36 -9.43
CA GLY A 398 16.24 -4.72 -10.36
C GLY A 398 16.76 -5.25 -11.70
N LYS A 399 16.01 -6.15 -12.34
CA LYS A 399 16.39 -6.90 -13.56
C LYS A 399 16.80 -6.04 -14.77
N ASP A 400 16.44 -4.76 -14.78
CA ASP A 400 16.72 -3.79 -15.86
C ASP A 400 17.71 -2.68 -15.46
N SER A 401 18.42 -2.82 -14.33
CA SER A 401 19.37 -1.80 -13.86
C SER A 401 20.59 -1.67 -14.77
N ARG A 402 20.63 -0.62 -15.60
CA ARG A 402 21.73 -0.31 -16.53
C ARG A 402 22.56 0.93 -16.17
N CYS A 403 22.35 1.53 -14.99
CA CYS A 403 23.08 2.75 -14.65
C CYS A 403 24.54 2.46 -14.26
N GLU A 404 25.44 3.40 -14.59
CA GLU A 404 26.89 3.29 -14.36
C GLU A 404 27.24 3.07 -12.88
N ALA A 405 26.48 3.69 -11.97
CA ALA A 405 26.67 3.53 -10.53
C ALA A 405 26.36 2.10 -10.05
N CYS A 406 25.26 1.48 -10.51
CA CYS A 406 24.96 0.09 -10.21
C CYS A 406 26.00 -0.88 -10.80
N GLN A 407 26.50 -0.59 -12.01
CA GLN A 407 27.59 -1.39 -12.61
C GLN A 407 28.87 -1.32 -11.77
N LYS A 408 29.25 -0.14 -11.30
CA LYS A 408 30.40 0.05 -10.42
C LYS A 408 30.26 -0.67 -9.07
N LEU A 409 29.06 -0.67 -8.48
CA LEU A 409 28.78 -1.47 -7.28
C LEU A 409 28.79 -2.98 -7.57
N GLY A 410 28.29 -3.39 -8.74
CA GLY A 410 28.34 -4.80 -9.18
C GLY A 410 29.78 -5.31 -9.31
N ASN A 411 30.70 -4.49 -9.82
CA ASN A 411 32.12 -4.85 -9.90
C ASN A 411 32.77 -5.08 -8.52
N LEU A 412 32.20 -4.56 -7.42
CA LEU A 412 32.67 -4.86 -6.07
C LEU A 412 32.31 -6.28 -5.61
N MET A 413 31.34 -6.93 -6.25
CA MET A 413 30.91 -8.30 -5.94
C MET A 413 31.80 -9.37 -6.56
N GLU A 414 32.48 -9.07 -7.67
CA GLU A 414 33.28 -10.06 -8.40
C GLU A 414 34.67 -10.24 -7.77
N TRP A 415 34.80 -11.17 -6.82
CA TRP A 415 35.97 -12.07 -6.71
C TRP A 415 35.70 -13.28 -5.80
N GLU A 416 35.06 -14.31 -6.33
CA GLU A 416 35.32 -15.71 -5.99
C GLU A 416 35.54 -16.47 -7.30
N ASN A 417 36.77 -16.41 -7.80
CA ASN A 417 37.41 -17.46 -8.59
C ASN A 417 38.90 -17.09 -8.74
N GLY A 418 39.65 -17.37 -7.68
CA GLY A 418 41.06 -17.68 -7.84
C GLY A 418 41.15 -19.15 -8.24
N ASP A 419 41.43 -19.38 -9.52
CA ASP A 419 42.30 -20.43 -10.07
C ASP A 419 42.42 -20.11 -11.57
N SER A 420 43.43 -19.32 -11.94
CA SER A 420 44.75 -19.77 -12.39
C SER A 420 44.75 -20.36 -13.80
N ALA A 421 45.35 -19.61 -14.71
CA ALA A 421 46.20 -20.03 -15.83
C ALA A 421 45.72 -21.16 -16.78
N GLU A 422 45.74 -20.78 -18.07
CA GLU A 422 45.61 -21.56 -19.31
C GLU A 422 44.20 -21.75 -19.89
#